data_AF-A0A6J2RYL8-F1
#
_entry.id   AF-A0A6J2RYL8-F1
#
_cell.length_a   1.000
_cell.length_b   1.000
_cell.length_c   1.000
_cell.angle_alpha   90.00
_cell.angle_beta   90.00
_cell.angle_gamma   90.00
#
_symmetry.space_group_name_H-M   'P 1'
#
loop_
_entity.id
_entity.type
_entity.pdbx_description
1 polymer ?
#
loop_
_entity_poly.entity_id
_entity_poly.type
_entity_poly.pdbx_seq_one_letter_code
_entity_poly.pdbx_strand_id
1 'polypeptide(L)'
;MSSQDEFTHKFMDDLSEAGGNGWSPTRKERTALGEYRQLPLGDSSDTSEISAMDTVQLFPLMETKLYKRRWLMLFIFSACSMSNAFMWLQYGIISNIFIRFYNIDSMAIDWLSMVYFLTYIPLILPVTWLLDNRGLRDIVVVGAAFNCIGAWIKTSAADPNMFAMTFLGQFVCSVATVYILGIPSKLASLWFGQEEVSTACSIGVLGNQMGIAIGFLLPPILVPNVDDVDELAYHIKIMFYSSAGVASVIFILVVIVFQERPEIPPTQAQAQARSIPPDEYSYMASILRLLRNKPFMLLVVSYGLNVGCFYSISTLLNRMIIEHYPGEEVNAGRIGLTIVVAGMAGSLISGIWLDKTKTYKQTTLAVYLLSLIGMLVYTFTLNLGHLWVVFVTAGILGFFMTGYLPLGFEFAVELTYPESEGTSSGLLNCSAQIFGIIFTISQGKIIDRWGTFAGNIFLGIFLLIGSLLTGFIKSDLRRQKANLQQAEVQTVSPAGSVSSVQDYGATACSGQS
;
A
#
# COMPACT_ATOMS: atom_id res chain seq x y z
N MET A 1 -10.75 21.07 -52.33
CA MET A 1 -10.94 21.71 -51.01
C MET A 1 -10.40 20.71 -49.98
N SER A 2 -9.07 20.55 -49.91
CA SER A 2 -8.12 21.36 -49.12
C SER A 2 -8.38 21.20 -47.63
N SER A 3 -7.57 20.35 -46.98
CA SER A 3 -7.08 20.40 -45.58
C SER A 3 -6.50 19.05 -45.11
N GLN A 4 -5.83 18.27 -45.98
CA GLN A 4 -5.17 17.02 -45.57
C GLN A 4 -3.75 16.79 -46.15
N ASP A 5 -3.34 17.54 -47.18
CA ASP A 5 -2.00 17.39 -47.79
C ASP A 5 -0.93 18.34 -47.24
N GLU A 6 -1.28 19.29 -46.36
CA GLU A 6 -0.34 20.31 -45.89
C GLU A 6 0.44 19.90 -44.62
N PHE A 7 -0.02 18.86 -43.91
CA PHE A 7 0.64 18.38 -42.68
C PHE A 7 1.73 17.33 -42.93
N THR A 8 1.63 16.60 -44.05
CA THR A 8 2.57 15.53 -44.39
C THR A 8 3.87 16.06 -44.99
N HIS A 9 3.82 17.23 -45.65
CA HIS A 9 5.01 17.87 -46.22
C HIS A 9 5.90 18.55 -45.16
N LYS A 10 5.33 19.05 -44.07
CA LYS A 10 6.10 19.73 -43.01
C LYS A 10 6.86 18.76 -42.10
N PHE A 11 6.43 17.50 -42.02
CA PHE A 11 7.08 16.47 -41.21
C PHE A 11 8.24 15.76 -41.94
N MET A 12 8.29 15.85 -43.28
CA MET A 12 9.36 15.24 -44.09
C MET A 12 10.55 16.18 -44.34
N ASP A 13 10.38 17.51 -44.28
CA ASP A 13 11.50 18.45 -44.42
C ASP A 13 12.40 18.47 -43.16
N ASP A 14 11.82 18.37 -41.95
CA ASP A 14 12.56 18.35 -40.68
C ASP A 14 13.42 17.08 -40.47
N LEU A 15 13.15 16.01 -41.22
CA LEU A 15 13.93 14.77 -41.19
C LEU A 15 15.09 14.76 -42.21
N SER A 16 15.20 15.76 -43.07
CA SER A 16 16.28 15.88 -44.07
C SER A 16 17.46 16.74 -43.62
N GLU A 17 17.32 17.56 -42.58
CA GLU A 17 18.40 18.44 -42.07
C GLU A 17 19.26 17.84 -40.94
N ALA A 18 18.97 16.62 -40.47
CA ALA A 18 19.70 15.99 -39.35
C ALA A 18 20.79 14.98 -39.77
N GLY A 19 21.28 15.06 -41.01
CA GLY A 19 22.18 14.05 -41.57
C GLY A 19 23.28 14.61 -42.47
N GLY A 20 24.27 15.30 -41.89
CA GLY A 20 25.56 15.50 -42.57
C GLY A 20 26.26 16.81 -42.25
N ASN A 21 27.26 16.76 -41.37
CA ASN A 21 28.66 16.98 -41.75
C ASN A 21 29.54 17.06 -40.49
N GLY A 22 30.61 16.26 -40.53
CA GLY A 22 31.45 15.98 -39.38
C GLY A 22 32.38 17.11 -38.99
N TRP A 23 32.91 17.02 -37.77
CA TRP A 23 34.21 17.61 -37.45
C TRP A 23 34.84 16.93 -36.24
N SER A 24 36.08 16.47 -36.41
CA SER A 24 37.01 16.07 -35.35
C SER A 24 38.22 17.05 -35.36
N PRO A 25 39.12 17.02 -34.37
CA PRO A 25 39.35 18.14 -33.45
C PRO A 25 40.69 18.85 -33.68
N THR A 26 40.82 20.13 -33.31
CA THR A 26 42.13 20.74 -32.94
C THR A 26 42.02 22.15 -32.33
N ARG A 27 42.48 22.26 -31.07
CA ARG A 27 43.49 23.20 -30.52
C ARG A 27 43.35 24.74 -30.64
N LYS A 28 43.63 25.39 -29.48
CA LYS A 28 44.14 26.77 -29.21
C LYS A 28 43.10 27.90 -29.31
N GLU A 29 43.06 28.94 -28.48
CA GLU A 29 43.87 29.40 -27.34
C GLU A 29 43.10 30.57 -26.65
N ARG A 30 43.09 30.57 -25.31
CA ARG A 30 43.29 31.70 -24.37
C ARG A 30 42.61 33.08 -24.56
N THR A 31 41.92 33.50 -23.49
CA THR A 31 42.20 34.68 -22.60
C THR A 31 40.99 34.83 -21.64
N ALA A 32 41.01 35.24 -20.38
CA ALA A 32 41.98 35.50 -19.30
C ALA A 32 41.11 35.52 -18.00
N LEU A 33 41.34 34.69 -16.98
CA LEU A 33 42.16 34.94 -15.78
C LEU A 33 41.80 36.20 -14.97
N GLY A 34 41.04 35.99 -13.90
CA GLY A 34 40.89 36.88 -12.75
C GLY A 34 41.39 36.19 -11.48
N GLU A 35 42.60 36.57 -11.09
CA GLU A 35 43.17 36.67 -9.73
C GLU A 35 42.94 35.54 -8.69
N TYR A 36 44.00 34.78 -8.42
CA TYR A 36 44.37 34.38 -7.06
C TYR A 36 45.88 34.60 -6.84
N ARG A 37 46.20 35.22 -5.71
CA ARG A 37 47.52 35.69 -5.27
C ARG A 37 48.56 34.57 -5.12
N GLN A 38 49.79 34.92 -5.48
CA GLN A 38 51.05 34.20 -5.27
C GLN A 38 51.41 34.01 -3.79
N LEU A 39 52.01 32.85 -3.47
CA LEU A 39 53.04 32.67 -2.42
C LEU A 39 54.14 31.74 -3.00
N PRO A 40 55.42 31.90 -2.63
CA PRO A 40 56.55 31.54 -3.47
C PRO A 40 57.03 30.08 -3.32
N LEU A 41 57.61 29.56 -4.40
CA LEU A 41 58.36 28.31 -4.48
C LEU A 41 59.68 28.41 -3.69
N GLY A 42 59.91 27.43 -2.81
CA GLY A 42 61.24 27.04 -2.34
C GLY A 42 61.53 25.62 -2.81
N ASP A 43 62.61 25.47 -3.57
CA ASP A 43 63.20 24.22 -4.05
C ASP A 43 63.64 23.33 -2.88
N SER A 44 63.36 22.03 -2.97
CA SER A 44 64.37 20.95 -2.95
C SER A 44 63.71 19.59 -2.70
N SER A 45 63.89 18.68 -3.66
CA SER A 45 64.02 17.22 -3.49
C SER A 45 63.40 16.57 -2.24
N ASP A 46 62.25 15.93 -2.41
CA ASP A 46 62.04 14.51 -2.05
C ASP A 46 60.64 14.09 -2.52
N THR A 47 60.63 13.36 -3.63
CA THR A 47 59.42 12.78 -4.20
C THR A 47 59.12 11.46 -3.52
N SER A 48 57.85 11.30 -3.16
CA SER A 48 57.14 10.05 -2.83
C SER A 48 57.13 9.66 -1.36
N GLU A 49 56.39 10.42 -0.56
CA GLU A 49 55.55 9.90 0.53
C GLU A 49 54.76 11.10 1.09
N ILE A 50 53.45 11.19 0.84
CA ILE A 50 52.41 11.82 1.68
C ILE A 50 51.09 11.84 0.89
N SER A 51 50.12 11.13 1.46
CA SER A 51 48.67 11.22 1.33
C SER A 51 48.02 11.00 -0.05
N ALA A 52 47.89 9.73 -0.41
CA ALA A 52 46.76 9.23 -1.20
C ALA A 52 45.75 8.49 -0.28
N MET A 53 45.55 8.97 0.96
CA MET A 53 44.66 8.35 1.95
C MET A 53 43.66 9.31 2.64
N ASP A 54 43.41 10.51 2.10
CA ASP A 54 42.38 11.41 2.62
C ASP A 54 41.41 11.89 1.52
N THR A 55 40.76 10.95 0.85
CA THR A 55 39.51 11.27 0.13
C THR A 55 38.52 10.12 0.17
N VAL A 56 38.41 9.47 1.34
CA VAL A 56 37.13 8.87 1.70
C VAL A 56 36.22 10.06 2.03
N GLN A 57 35.29 10.40 1.13
CA GLN A 57 34.17 11.26 1.50
C GLN A 57 33.41 10.58 2.64
N LEU A 58 33.83 10.86 3.87
CA LEU A 58 33.09 10.53 5.07
C LEU A 58 31.86 11.43 5.03
N PHE A 59 30.76 10.94 4.44
CA PHE A 59 29.48 11.61 4.56
C PHE A 59 29.25 11.87 6.05
N PRO A 60 29.03 13.12 6.48
CA PRO A 60 28.79 13.39 7.89
C PRO A 60 27.59 12.55 8.32
N LEU A 61 27.79 11.66 9.29
CA LEU A 61 26.72 10.87 9.90
C LEU A 61 25.68 11.87 10.44
N MET A 62 24.59 12.05 9.70
CA MET A 62 23.53 12.96 10.10
C MET A 62 22.95 12.46 11.41
N GLU A 63 22.75 13.33 12.38
CA GLU A 63 22.19 12.96 13.68
C GLU A 63 20.80 12.31 13.44
N THR A 64 20.55 11.13 14.01
CA THR A 64 19.26 10.44 13.87
C THR A 64 18.50 10.52 15.19
N LYS A 65 17.20 10.85 15.13
CA LYS A 65 16.36 10.96 16.33
C LYS A 65 14.96 10.42 16.10
N LEU A 66 14.54 9.51 16.98
CA LEU A 66 13.19 8.95 16.97
C LEU A 66 12.28 9.79 17.85
N TYR A 67 11.32 10.51 17.24
CA TYR A 67 10.35 11.32 17.96
C TYR A 67 9.15 10.49 18.42
N LYS A 68 8.66 10.70 19.66
CA LYS A 68 7.41 10.08 20.15
C LYS A 68 6.19 10.42 19.29
N ARG A 69 6.23 11.56 18.57
CA ARG A 69 5.17 12.06 17.68
C ARG A 69 4.90 11.15 16.47
N ARG A 70 5.81 10.24 16.10
CA ARG A 70 5.61 9.25 15.01
C ARG A 70 4.39 8.36 15.21
N TRP A 71 4.14 7.94 16.44
CA TRP A 71 2.99 7.11 16.81
C TRP A 71 1.69 7.89 16.66
N LEU A 72 1.69 9.17 17.02
CA LEU A 72 0.54 10.06 16.81
C LEU A 72 0.19 10.18 15.33
N MET A 73 1.18 10.35 14.44
CA MET A 73 0.94 10.39 12.99
C MET A 73 0.34 9.08 12.48
N LEU A 74 0.88 7.95 12.93
CA LEU A 74 0.37 6.64 12.59
C LEU A 74 -1.08 6.46 13.05
N PHE A 75 -1.43 6.82 14.29
CA PHE A 75 -2.80 6.70 14.79
C PHE A 75 -3.79 7.60 14.04
N ILE A 76 -3.41 8.84 13.72
CA ILE A 76 -4.25 9.76 12.94
C ILE A 76 -4.47 9.21 11.53
N PHE A 77 -3.41 8.71 10.89
CA PHE A 77 -3.52 8.08 9.58
C PHE A 77 -4.39 6.82 9.63
N SER A 78 -4.19 5.95 10.62
CA SER A 78 -5.01 4.75 10.82
C SER A 78 -6.48 5.09 11.04
N ALA A 79 -6.80 6.17 11.78
CA ALA A 79 -8.17 6.65 11.94
C ALA A 79 -8.78 7.14 10.61
N CYS A 80 -8.01 7.85 9.78
CA CYS A 80 -8.43 8.24 8.44
C CYS A 80 -8.71 7.03 7.55
N SER A 81 -7.80 6.05 7.56
CA SER A 81 -7.97 4.79 6.82
C SER A 81 -9.18 3.99 7.28
N MET A 82 -9.42 3.94 8.59
CA MET A 82 -10.58 3.32 9.21
C MET A 82 -11.88 3.97 8.73
N SER A 83 -11.95 5.30 8.75
CA SER A 83 -13.13 6.06 8.31
C SER A 83 -13.45 5.80 6.83
N ASN A 84 -12.45 5.80 5.96
CA ASN A 84 -12.63 5.51 4.54
C ASN A 84 -13.08 4.06 4.28
N ALA A 85 -12.49 3.09 4.98
CA ALA A 85 -12.87 1.69 4.86
C ALA A 85 -14.30 1.40 5.36
N PHE A 86 -14.73 2.08 6.43
CA PHE A 86 -16.13 2.05 6.88
C PHE A 86 -17.08 2.52 5.77
N MET A 87 -16.77 3.65 5.12
CA MET A 87 -17.60 4.23 4.06
C MET A 87 -17.69 3.37 2.81
N TRP A 88 -16.68 2.55 2.54
CA TRP A 88 -16.71 1.56 1.46
C TRP A 88 -17.78 0.50 1.75
N LEU A 89 -17.76 -0.11 2.93
CA LEU A 89 -18.61 -1.27 3.26
C LEU A 89 -20.03 -0.94 3.72
N GLN A 90 -20.30 0.30 4.15
CA GLN A 90 -21.56 0.66 4.80
C GLN A 90 -22.83 0.28 4.01
N TYR A 91 -22.77 0.28 2.68
CA TYR A 91 -23.91 -0.09 1.82
C TYR A 91 -23.99 -1.60 1.57
N GLY A 92 -22.85 -2.28 1.46
CA GLY A 92 -22.80 -3.70 1.11
C GLY A 92 -23.39 -4.59 2.21
N ILE A 93 -23.12 -4.30 3.48
CA ILE A 93 -23.58 -5.17 4.58
C ILE A 93 -25.09 -5.08 4.87
N ILE A 94 -25.75 -4.03 4.40
CA ILE A 94 -27.19 -3.82 4.47
C ILE A 94 -27.78 -3.66 3.05
N SER A 95 -27.26 -4.43 2.10
CA SER A 95 -27.62 -4.30 0.68
C SER A 95 -29.12 -4.52 0.44
N ASN A 96 -29.75 -5.48 1.13
CA ASN A 96 -31.18 -5.75 1.02
C ASN A 96 -32.05 -4.55 1.42
N ILE A 97 -31.62 -3.80 2.44
CA ILE A 97 -32.31 -2.59 2.91
C ILE A 97 -32.23 -1.49 1.86
N PHE A 98 -31.05 -1.25 1.27
CA PHE A 98 -30.89 -0.22 0.24
C PHE A 98 -31.52 -0.58 -1.11
N ILE A 99 -31.60 -1.87 -1.47
CA ILE A 99 -32.39 -2.36 -2.61
C ILE A 99 -33.86 -1.96 -2.43
N ARG A 100 -34.42 -2.19 -1.23
CA ARG A 100 -35.80 -1.81 -0.89
C ARG A 100 -35.98 -0.29 -0.82
N PHE A 101 -35.07 0.42 -0.18
CA PHE A 101 -35.17 1.87 0.05
C PHE A 101 -35.14 2.69 -1.24
N TYR A 102 -34.24 2.36 -2.16
CA TYR A 102 -34.13 3.06 -3.45
C TYR A 102 -34.97 2.42 -4.57
N ASN A 103 -35.55 1.23 -4.35
CA ASN A 103 -36.28 0.45 -5.34
C ASN A 103 -35.48 0.22 -6.64
N ILE A 104 -34.23 -0.23 -6.48
CA ILE A 104 -33.28 -0.47 -7.57
C ILE A 104 -32.70 -1.89 -7.52
N ASP A 105 -32.14 -2.33 -8.63
CA ASP A 105 -31.53 -3.65 -8.74
C ASP A 105 -30.30 -3.81 -7.84
N SER A 106 -30.05 -5.06 -7.48
CA SER A 106 -28.93 -5.49 -6.64
C SER A 106 -27.57 -5.04 -7.23
N MET A 107 -27.42 -5.09 -8.55
CA MET A 107 -26.20 -4.67 -9.24
C MET A 107 -25.89 -3.18 -9.03
N ALA A 108 -26.92 -2.32 -8.92
CA ALA A 108 -26.72 -0.89 -8.69
C ALA A 108 -26.13 -0.62 -7.29
N ILE A 109 -26.53 -1.39 -6.29
CA ILE A 109 -25.93 -1.34 -4.95
C ILE A 109 -24.50 -1.88 -4.96
N ASP A 110 -24.22 -2.95 -5.70
CA ASP A 110 -22.85 -3.48 -5.82
C ASP A 110 -21.89 -2.46 -6.45
N TRP A 111 -22.39 -1.64 -7.38
CA TRP A 111 -21.62 -0.54 -7.97
C TRP A 111 -21.19 0.53 -6.96
N LEU A 112 -21.91 0.70 -5.84
CA LEU A 112 -21.46 1.58 -4.75
C LEU A 112 -20.17 1.06 -4.09
N SER A 113 -19.93 -0.25 -4.08
CA SER A 113 -18.65 -0.81 -3.64
C SER A 113 -17.63 -0.84 -4.78
N MET A 114 -18.04 -1.23 -5.99
CA MET A 114 -17.12 -1.34 -7.13
C MET A 114 -16.54 0.01 -7.58
N VAL A 115 -17.22 1.14 -7.32
CA VAL A 115 -16.66 2.47 -7.61
C VAL A 115 -15.37 2.74 -6.84
N TYR A 116 -15.18 2.13 -5.66
CA TYR A 116 -13.90 2.17 -4.93
C TYR A 116 -12.77 1.50 -5.70
N PHE A 117 -13.08 0.33 -6.25
CA PHE A 117 -12.11 -0.46 -7.00
C PHE A 117 -11.79 0.22 -8.33
N LEU A 118 -12.82 0.71 -9.03
CA LEU A 118 -12.68 1.33 -10.34
C LEU A 118 -11.89 2.63 -10.26
N THR A 119 -12.18 3.50 -9.29
CA THR A 119 -11.49 4.78 -9.13
C THR A 119 -10.01 4.61 -8.76
N TYR A 120 -9.66 3.55 -8.03
CA TYR A 120 -8.28 3.28 -7.63
C TYR A 120 -7.35 2.96 -8.82
N ILE A 121 -7.81 2.15 -9.77
CA ILE A 121 -6.99 1.68 -10.90
C ILE A 121 -6.37 2.82 -11.74
N PRO A 122 -7.12 3.84 -12.21
CA PRO A 122 -6.55 4.92 -13.01
C PRO A 122 -5.83 5.98 -12.15
N LEU A 123 -6.28 6.23 -10.92
CA LEU A 123 -5.75 7.32 -10.10
C LEU A 123 -4.51 6.95 -9.29
N ILE A 124 -4.22 5.65 -9.08
CA ILE A 124 -3.04 5.25 -8.29
C ILE A 124 -1.73 5.76 -8.88
N LEU A 125 -1.58 5.77 -10.21
CA LEU A 125 -0.36 6.26 -10.87
C LEU A 125 -0.16 7.77 -10.66
N PRO A 126 -1.16 8.65 -10.98
CA PRO A 126 -1.08 10.07 -10.65
C PRO A 126 -0.85 10.37 -9.17
N VAL A 127 -1.56 9.67 -8.27
CA VAL A 127 -1.47 9.92 -6.82
C VAL A 127 -0.11 9.50 -6.27
N THR A 128 0.46 8.41 -6.76
CA THR A 128 1.81 7.98 -6.35
C THR A 128 2.88 8.95 -6.88
N TRP A 129 2.75 9.44 -8.11
CA TRP A 129 3.63 10.52 -8.62
C TRP A 129 3.51 11.79 -7.78
N LEU A 130 2.28 12.15 -7.38
CA LEU A 130 2.04 13.29 -6.50
C LEU A 130 2.64 13.08 -5.10
N LEU A 131 2.58 11.86 -4.57
CA LEU A 131 3.18 11.48 -3.28
C LEU A 131 4.69 11.65 -3.28
N ASP A 132 5.36 11.28 -4.37
CA ASP A 132 6.80 11.43 -4.47
C ASP A 132 7.22 12.90 -4.69
N ASN A 133 6.39 13.73 -5.35
CA ASN A 133 6.73 15.13 -5.66
C ASN A 133 6.31 16.16 -4.59
N ARG A 134 5.13 16.01 -4.00
CA ARG A 134 4.57 16.96 -3.01
C ARG A 134 4.66 16.48 -1.56
N GLY A 135 5.10 15.25 -1.36
CA GLY A 135 5.31 14.68 -0.04
C GLY A 135 4.05 14.14 0.62
N LEU A 136 4.25 13.58 1.81
CA LEU A 136 3.28 12.74 2.49
C LEU A 136 2.10 13.52 3.07
N ARG A 137 2.33 14.73 3.58
CA ARG A 137 1.29 15.54 4.26
C ARG A 137 0.18 15.94 3.30
N ASP A 138 0.55 16.45 2.13
CA ASP A 138 -0.42 16.91 1.13
C ASP A 138 -1.34 15.78 0.68
N ILE A 139 -0.78 14.58 0.48
CA ILE A 139 -1.56 13.40 0.10
C ILE A 139 -2.57 13.01 1.17
N VAL A 140 -2.16 12.94 2.44
CA VAL A 140 -3.06 12.55 3.54
C VAL A 140 -4.12 13.61 3.81
N VAL A 141 -3.78 14.91 3.69
CA VAL A 141 -4.74 16.02 3.82
C VAL A 141 -5.78 15.97 2.70
N VAL A 142 -5.35 15.80 1.45
CA VAL A 142 -6.26 15.71 0.29
C VAL A 142 -7.15 14.47 0.39
N GLY A 143 -6.60 13.32 0.79
CA GLY A 143 -7.39 12.10 1.03
C GLY A 143 -8.45 12.30 2.11
N ALA A 144 -8.07 12.88 3.26
CA ALA A 144 -9.02 13.18 4.33
C ALA A 144 -10.09 14.21 3.91
N ALA A 145 -9.73 15.19 3.08
CA ALA A 145 -10.67 16.17 2.54
C ALA A 145 -11.72 15.51 1.64
N PHE A 146 -11.30 14.69 0.66
CA PHE A 146 -12.23 13.96 -0.19
C PHE A 146 -13.12 13.02 0.62
N ASN A 147 -12.58 12.33 1.63
CA ASN A 147 -13.39 11.45 2.48
C ASN A 147 -14.47 12.24 3.24
N CYS A 148 -14.11 13.41 3.79
CA CYS A 148 -15.03 14.31 4.48
C CYS A 148 -16.10 14.88 3.54
N ILE A 149 -15.71 15.38 2.36
CA ILE A 149 -16.63 15.94 1.36
C ILE A 149 -17.62 14.85 0.91
N GLY A 150 -17.14 13.65 0.61
CA GLY A 150 -17.99 12.53 0.19
C GLY A 150 -18.99 12.12 1.29
N ALA A 151 -18.58 12.17 2.56
CA ALA A 151 -19.48 11.91 3.69
C ALA A 151 -20.61 12.94 3.80
N TRP A 152 -20.29 14.23 3.65
CA TRP A 152 -21.29 15.30 3.65
C TRP A 152 -22.22 15.27 2.43
N ILE A 153 -21.74 14.86 1.26
CA ILE A 153 -22.63 14.68 0.10
C ILE A 153 -23.68 13.60 0.39
N LYS A 154 -23.29 12.52 1.08
CA LYS A 154 -24.21 11.42 1.44
C LYS A 154 -25.29 11.84 2.44
N THR A 155 -25.05 12.84 3.31
CA THR A 155 -26.09 13.29 4.26
C THR A 155 -27.34 13.83 3.57
N SER A 156 -27.16 14.39 2.37
CA SER A 156 -28.26 14.88 1.54
C SER A 156 -29.00 13.78 0.78
N ALA A 157 -28.51 12.54 0.81
CA ALA A 157 -29.01 11.44 -0.01
C ALA A 157 -30.00 10.52 0.71
N ALA A 158 -30.50 10.92 1.89
CA ALA A 158 -31.45 10.13 2.68
C ALA A 158 -32.91 10.29 2.23
N ASP A 159 -33.10 10.36 0.90
CA ASP A 159 -34.38 10.37 0.23
C ASP A 159 -34.41 9.23 -0.81
N PRO A 160 -35.53 8.48 -0.94
CA PRO A 160 -35.65 7.32 -1.84
C PRO A 160 -35.32 7.60 -3.32
N ASN A 161 -35.45 8.85 -3.77
CA ASN A 161 -35.20 9.24 -5.17
C ASN A 161 -33.76 9.77 -5.40
N MET A 162 -32.93 9.83 -4.37
CA MET A 162 -31.61 10.47 -4.42
C MET A 162 -30.42 9.50 -4.56
N PHE A 163 -30.64 8.32 -5.17
CA PHE A 163 -29.56 7.36 -5.43
C PHE A 163 -28.35 7.97 -6.17
N ALA A 164 -28.60 8.93 -7.08
CA ALA A 164 -27.52 9.64 -7.78
C ALA A 164 -26.60 10.43 -6.83
N MET A 165 -27.15 11.05 -5.78
CA MET A 165 -26.36 11.74 -4.75
C MET A 165 -25.58 10.75 -3.89
N THR A 166 -26.17 9.60 -3.56
CA THR A 166 -25.48 8.49 -2.89
C THR A 166 -24.29 8.01 -3.69
N PHE A 167 -24.47 7.80 -5.00
CA PHE A 167 -23.41 7.40 -5.91
C PHE A 167 -22.32 8.47 -6.04
N LEU A 168 -22.70 9.74 -6.15
CA LEU A 168 -21.76 10.86 -6.18
C LEU A 168 -20.91 10.93 -4.91
N GLY A 169 -21.54 10.87 -3.73
CA GLY A 169 -20.82 10.87 -2.45
C GLY A 169 -19.92 9.65 -2.31
N GLN A 170 -20.36 8.48 -2.78
CA GLN A 170 -19.58 7.25 -2.78
C GLN A 170 -18.38 7.32 -3.73
N PHE A 171 -18.52 7.96 -4.90
CA PHE A 171 -17.43 8.25 -5.82
C PHE A 171 -16.41 9.23 -5.22
N VAL A 172 -16.86 10.26 -4.51
CA VAL A 172 -15.93 11.20 -3.86
C VAL A 172 -15.13 10.50 -2.74
N CYS A 173 -15.76 9.61 -1.96
CA CYS A 173 -15.05 8.76 -1.01
C CYS A 173 -14.12 7.74 -1.70
N SER A 174 -14.46 7.23 -2.89
CA SER A 174 -13.56 6.33 -3.61
C SER A 174 -12.28 7.02 -4.06
N VAL A 175 -12.36 8.30 -4.44
CA VAL A 175 -11.16 9.10 -4.73
C VAL A 175 -10.26 9.17 -3.49
N ALA A 176 -10.84 9.39 -2.29
CA ALA A 176 -10.08 9.42 -1.05
C ALA A 176 -9.30 8.13 -0.78
N THR A 177 -9.88 6.97 -1.12
CA THR A 177 -9.26 5.65 -0.94
C THR A 177 -7.89 5.56 -1.63
N VAL A 178 -7.75 6.18 -2.80
CA VAL A 178 -6.51 6.17 -3.58
C VAL A 178 -5.36 6.89 -2.85
N TYR A 179 -5.69 7.96 -2.13
CA TYR A 179 -4.74 8.73 -1.33
C TYR A 179 -4.37 8.06 -0.01
N ILE A 180 -5.14 7.05 0.42
CA ILE A 180 -5.02 6.45 1.75
C ILE A 180 -4.35 5.06 1.67
N LEU A 181 -4.78 4.20 0.76
CA LEU A 181 -4.45 2.76 0.82
C LEU A 181 -2.95 2.45 0.64
N GLY A 182 -2.23 3.25 -0.16
CA GLY A 182 -0.80 3.08 -0.44
C GLY A 182 0.15 3.73 0.57
N ILE A 183 -0.37 4.43 1.58
CA ILE A 183 0.42 5.24 2.51
C ILE A 183 1.10 4.47 3.66
N PRO A 184 0.57 3.36 4.22
CA PRO A 184 1.17 2.72 5.40
C PRO A 184 2.67 2.43 5.24
N SER A 185 3.09 1.90 4.08
CA SER A 185 4.48 1.58 3.78
C SER A 185 5.37 2.83 3.70
N LYS A 186 4.91 3.88 3.00
CA LYS A 186 5.64 5.16 2.91
C LYS A 186 5.72 5.87 4.26
N LEU A 187 4.64 5.89 5.03
CA LEU A 187 4.60 6.49 6.37
C LEU A 187 5.56 5.75 7.31
N ALA A 188 5.53 4.41 7.31
CA ALA A 188 6.42 3.58 8.12
C ALA A 188 7.89 3.84 7.77
N SER A 189 8.23 3.79 6.48
CA SER A 189 9.60 4.02 5.99
C SER A 189 10.09 5.46 6.17
N LEU A 190 9.23 6.46 6.41
CA LEU A 190 9.65 7.86 6.64
C LEU A 190 9.75 8.24 8.13
N TRP A 191 8.96 7.62 9.00
CA TRP A 191 8.83 8.02 10.41
C TRP A 191 9.40 7.02 11.41
N PHE A 192 9.66 5.77 11.00
CA PHE A 192 10.11 4.68 11.87
C PHE A 192 11.51 4.18 11.49
N GLY A 193 12.20 3.59 12.46
CA GLY A 193 13.52 2.97 12.27
C GLY A 193 13.42 1.58 11.66
N GLN A 194 14.51 1.03 11.11
CA GLN A 194 14.50 -0.24 10.36
C GLN A 194 13.86 -1.41 11.11
N GLU A 195 14.00 -1.48 12.43
CA GLU A 195 13.42 -2.53 13.27
C GLU A 195 11.90 -2.38 13.50
N GLU A 196 11.36 -1.16 13.37
CA GLU A 196 9.96 -0.85 13.67
C GLU A 196 9.10 -0.60 12.40
N VAL A 197 9.73 -0.55 11.22
CA VAL A 197 9.03 -0.26 9.94
C VAL A 197 7.96 -1.32 9.63
N SER A 198 8.25 -2.62 9.78
CA SER A 198 7.24 -3.67 9.53
C SER A 198 6.07 -3.54 10.49
N THR A 199 6.33 -3.33 11.78
CA THR A 199 5.28 -3.15 12.80
C THR A 199 4.42 -1.91 12.53
N ALA A 200 5.04 -0.79 12.19
CA ALA A 200 4.33 0.45 11.87
C ALA A 200 3.47 0.31 10.61
N CYS A 201 4.00 -0.32 9.56
CA CYS A 201 3.26 -0.62 8.34
C CYS A 201 2.04 -1.52 8.65
N SER A 202 2.26 -2.59 9.43
CA SER A 202 1.21 -3.51 9.86
C SER A 202 0.10 -2.79 10.63
N ILE A 203 0.42 -1.91 11.58
CA ILE A 203 -0.58 -1.12 12.32
C ILE A 203 -1.36 -0.17 11.40
N GLY A 204 -0.70 0.42 10.39
CA GLY A 204 -1.35 1.25 9.38
C GLY A 204 -2.36 0.45 8.53
N VAL A 205 -1.99 -0.75 8.10
CA VAL A 205 -2.87 -1.68 7.35
C VAL A 205 -4.01 -2.18 8.23
N LEU A 206 -3.73 -2.56 9.48
CA LEU A 206 -4.75 -2.97 10.46
C LEU A 206 -5.76 -1.86 10.75
N GLY A 207 -5.36 -0.59 10.65
CA GLY A 207 -6.29 0.54 10.73
C GLY A 207 -7.39 0.48 9.67
N ASN A 208 -7.05 0.08 8.44
CA ASN A 208 -8.04 -0.17 7.38
C ASN A 208 -8.97 -1.33 7.75
N GLN A 209 -8.41 -2.46 8.19
CA GLN A 209 -9.18 -3.64 8.61
C GLN A 209 -10.13 -3.30 9.76
N MET A 210 -9.71 -2.48 10.72
CA MET A 210 -10.61 -2.04 11.79
C MET A 210 -11.81 -1.25 11.24
N GLY A 211 -11.62 -0.45 10.19
CA GLY A 211 -12.72 0.26 9.52
C GLY A 211 -13.69 -0.68 8.83
N ILE A 212 -13.17 -1.73 8.19
CA ILE A 212 -13.96 -2.82 7.60
C ILE A 212 -14.78 -3.54 8.69
N ALA A 213 -14.16 -3.87 9.82
CA ALA A 213 -14.82 -4.50 10.97
C ALA A 213 -15.98 -3.65 11.52
N ILE A 214 -15.74 -2.35 11.73
CA ILE A 214 -16.78 -1.40 12.15
C ILE A 214 -17.87 -1.27 11.07
N GLY A 215 -17.47 -1.28 9.79
CA GLY A 215 -18.37 -1.26 8.64
C GLY A 215 -19.28 -2.48 8.53
N PHE A 216 -18.86 -3.64 9.04
CA PHE A 216 -19.73 -4.81 9.16
C PHE A 216 -20.68 -4.73 10.36
N LEU A 217 -20.24 -4.13 11.47
CA LEU A 217 -20.99 -4.15 12.73
C LEU A 217 -22.01 -3.02 12.84
N LEU A 218 -21.61 -1.78 12.56
CA LEU A 218 -22.45 -0.60 12.85
C LEU A 218 -23.65 -0.45 11.92
N PRO A 219 -23.54 -0.59 10.58
CA PRO A 219 -24.68 -0.32 9.70
C PRO A 219 -25.91 -1.19 9.99
N PRO A 220 -25.80 -2.52 10.20
CA PRO A 220 -26.96 -3.35 10.55
C PRO A 220 -27.61 -3.00 11.90
N ILE A 221 -26.84 -2.44 12.84
CA ILE A 221 -27.35 -2.02 14.16
C ILE A 221 -28.03 -0.66 14.08
N LEU A 222 -27.44 0.27 13.32
CA LEU A 222 -27.94 1.63 13.16
C LEU A 222 -29.14 1.72 12.21
N VAL A 223 -29.20 0.83 11.22
CA VAL A 223 -30.24 0.78 10.20
C VAL A 223 -30.94 -0.59 10.28
N PRO A 224 -31.86 -0.78 11.25
CA PRO A 224 -32.66 -1.99 11.33
C PRO A 224 -33.58 -2.10 10.11
N ASN A 225 -33.88 -3.33 9.69
CA ASN A 225 -34.81 -3.61 8.58
C ASN A 225 -36.26 -3.41 9.05
N VAL A 226 -36.71 -2.15 9.07
CA VAL A 226 -38.08 -1.75 9.41
C VAL A 226 -38.94 -1.59 8.16
N ASP A 227 -40.26 -1.79 8.29
CA ASP A 227 -41.17 -1.71 7.15
C ASP A 227 -41.53 -0.28 6.75
N ASP A 228 -41.50 0.64 7.72
CA ASP A 228 -41.79 2.06 7.52
C ASP A 228 -40.59 2.76 6.86
N VAL A 229 -40.84 3.36 5.70
CA VAL A 229 -39.82 4.06 4.89
C VAL A 229 -39.35 5.34 5.56
N ASP A 230 -40.21 6.04 6.31
CA ASP A 230 -39.86 7.29 7.00
C ASP A 230 -38.98 7.01 8.22
N GLU A 231 -39.30 5.94 8.97
CA GLU A 231 -38.46 5.44 10.06
C GLU A 231 -37.10 4.97 9.52
N LEU A 232 -37.10 4.20 8.42
CA LEU A 232 -35.88 3.75 7.77
C LEU A 232 -35.00 4.92 7.29
N ALA A 233 -35.61 5.95 6.70
CA ALA A 233 -34.92 7.17 6.28
C ALA A 233 -34.29 7.89 7.47
N TYR A 234 -34.96 7.94 8.62
CA TYR A 234 -34.43 8.54 9.85
C TYR A 234 -33.17 7.80 10.35
N HIS A 235 -33.21 6.46 10.37
CA HIS A 235 -32.06 5.63 10.74
C HIS A 235 -30.87 5.81 9.78
N ILE A 236 -31.13 5.87 8.46
CA ILE A 236 -30.11 6.17 7.45
C ILE A 236 -29.50 7.57 7.68
N LYS A 237 -30.33 8.58 8.01
CA LYS A 237 -29.85 9.94 8.34
C LYS A 237 -28.89 9.92 9.52
N ILE A 238 -29.22 9.23 10.60
CA ILE A 238 -28.33 9.11 11.77
C ILE A 238 -26.97 8.51 11.38
N MET A 239 -26.97 7.45 10.57
CA MET A 239 -25.73 6.82 10.09
C MET A 239 -24.88 7.77 9.23
N PHE A 240 -25.51 8.54 8.33
CA PHE A 240 -24.78 9.48 7.48
C PHE A 240 -24.27 10.71 8.24
N TYR A 241 -25.07 11.30 9.13
CA TYR A 241 -24.61 12.43 9.93
C TYR A 241 -23.51 12.03 10.92
N SER A 242 -23.59 10.84 11.53
CA SER A 242 -22.53 10.36 12.42
C SER A 242 -21.22 10.09 11.67
N SER A 243 -21.28 9.46 10.48
CA SER A 243 -20.09 9.24 9.65
C SER A 243 -19.48 10.55 9.13
N ALA A 244 -20.30 11.54 8.74
CA ALA A 244 -19.83 12.87 8.37
C ALA A 244 -19.19 13.62 9.54
N GLY A 245 -19.75 13.51 10.75
CA GLY A 245 -19.18 14.07 11.97
C GLY A 245 -17.80 13.49 12.28
N VAL A 246 -17.66 12.16 12.25
CA VAL A 246 -16.37 11.48 12.46
C VAL A 246 -15.35 11.88 11.40
N ALA A 247 -15.74 11.90 10.12
CA ALA A 247 -14.85 12.29 9.03
C ALA A 247 -14.37 13.76 9.16
N SER A 248 -15.24 14.65 9.62
CA SER A 248 -14.91 16.07 9.86
C SER A 248 -13.89 16.24 10.99
N VAL A 249 -14.07 15.53 12.10
CA VAL A 249 -13.10 15.54 13.22
C VAL A 249 -11.74 15.03 12.76
N ILE A 250 -11.71 13.91 12.02
CA ILE A 250 -10.46 13.36 11.49
C ILE A 250 -9.79 14.34 10.52
N PHE A 251 -10.56 14.97 9.62
CA PHE A 251 -10.01 15.95 8.69
C PHE A 251 -9.36 17.14 9.42
N ILE A 252 -10.04 17.70 10.43
CA ILE A 252 -9.49 18.79 11.25
C ILE A 252 -8.21 18.35 11.97
N LEU A 253 -8.19 17.15 12.54
CA LEU A 253 -7.00 16.59 13.20
C LEU A 253 -5.84 16.41 12.22
N VAL A 254 -6.10 15.91 11.01
CA VAL A 254 -5.08 15.77 9.96
C VAL A 254 -4.51 17.14 9.58
N VAL A 255 -5.35 18.15 9.36
CA VAL A 255 -4.90 19.49 8.97
C VAL A 255 -4.01 20.13 10.04
N ILE A 256 -4.40 20.02 11.32
CA ILE A 256 -3.70 20.66 12.44
C ILE A 256 -2.43 19.90 12.84
N VAL A 257 -2.51 18.58 12.94
CA VAL A 257 -1.50 17.78 13.64
C VAL A 257 -0.54 17.10 12.68
N PHE A 258 -0.99 16.71 11.47
CA PHE A 258 -0.21 15.88 10.56
C PHE A 258 0.96 16.64 9.94
N GLN A 259 2.16 16.08 10.07
CA GLN A 259 3.39 16.66 9.54
C GLN A 259 3.95 15.78 8.43
N GLU A 260 4.64 16.43 7.48
CA GLU A 260 5.14 15.77 6.27
C GLU A 260 6.27 14.77 6.57
N ARG A 261 7.26 15.21 7.33
CA ARG A 261 8.45 14.44 7.68
C ARG A 261 9.02 14.95 9.00
N PRO A 262 9.68 14.11 9.80
CA PRO A 262 10.39 14.58 10.98
C PRO A 262 11.57 15.48 10.57
N GLU A 263 11.80 16.55 11.34
CA GLU A 263 12.87 17.53 11.11
C GLU A 263 14.25 16.84 10.98
N ILE A 264 14.46 15.80 11.79
CA ILE A 264 15.67 14.97 11.80
C ILE A 264 15.31 13.57 11.29
N PRO A 265 16.04 12.99 10.30
CA PRO A 265 15.70 11.69 9.74
C PRO A 265 15.85 10.57 10.79
N PRO A 266 14.93 9.59 10.84
CA PRO A 266 15.01 8.48 11.77
C PRO A 266 16.12 7.47 11.43
N THR A 267 16.62 7.42 10.19
CA THR A 267 17.69 6.48 9.76
C THR A 267 18.73 7.13 8.85
N GLN A 268 19.97 6.59 8.88
CA GLN A 268 21.07 7.02 7.99
C GLN A 268 20.75 6.74 6.50
N ALA A 269 20.02 5.66 6.20
CA ALA A 269 19.58 5.36 4.84
C ALA A 269 18.63 6.44 4.29
N GLN A 270 17.77 7.02 5.15
CA GLN A 270 16.93 8.16 4.76
C GLN A 270 17.70 9.47 4.69
N ALA A 271 18.75 9.65 5.51
CA ALA A 271 19.65 10.79 5.38
C ALA A 271 20.40 10.75 4.03
N GLN A 272 20.84 9.56 3.58
CA GLN A 272 21.43 9.36 2.26
C GLN A 272 20.41 9.52 1.12
N ALA A 273 19.18 9.01 1.28
CA ALA A 273 18.11 9.24 0.32
C ALA A 273 17.73 10.73 0.18
N ARG A 274 17.92 11.55 1.24
CA ARG A 274 17.76 13.01 1.20
C ARG A 274 18.89 13.73 0.45
N SER A 275 20.07 13.11 0.32
CA SER A 275 21.23 13.70 -0.37
C SER A 275 21.33 13.35 -1.86
N ILE A 276 20.51 12.44 -2.36
CA ILE A 276 20.46 12.09 -3.78
C ILE A 276 19.61 13.15 -4.52
N PRO A 277 20.12 13.81 -5.57
CA PRO A 277 19.36 14.79 -6.34
C PRO A 277 18.09 14.17 -6.95
N PRO A 278 16.95 14.89 -6.97
CA PRO A 278 15.68 14.39 -7.50
C PRO A 278 15.71 14.04 -9.01
N ASP A 279 16.74 14.46 -9.74
CA ASP A 279 16.84 14.31 -11.20
C ASP A 279 17.28 12.92 -11.68
N GLU A 280 17.74 12.02 -10.80
CA GLU A 280 18.21 10.67 -11.19
C GLU A 280 17.17 9.54 -11.03
N TYR A 281 16.04 9.76 -10.34
CA TYR A 281 15.04 8.71 -10.09
C TYR A 281 13.83 8.81 -11.04
N SER A 282 13.93 8.19 -12.22
CA SER A 282 12.80 8.14 -13.15
C SER A 282 11.70 7.19 -12.65
N TYR A 283 10.60 7.76 -12.14
CA TYR A 283 9.43 7.02 -11.63
C TYR A 283 8.83 6.06 -12.66
N MET A 284 8.70 6.50 -13.92
CA MET A 284 8.21 5.66 -15.01
C MET A 284 9.17 4.49 -15.29
N ALA A 285 10.47 4.71 -15.17
CA ALA A 285 11.45 3.63 -15.29
C ALA A 285 11.37 2.65 -14.11
N SER A 286 11.07 3.11 -12.89
CA SER A 286 10.79 2.24 -11.72
C SER A 286 9.60 1.32 -11.98
N ILE A 287 8.45 1.87 -12.43
CA ILE A 287 7.28 1.05 -12.78
C ILE A 287 7.62 0.03 -13.87
N LEU A 288 8.31 0.45 -14.93
CA LEU A 288 8.64 -0.46 -16.03
C LEU A 288 9.58 -1.59 -15.56
N ARG A 289 10.52 -1.30 -14.66
CA ARG A 289 11.38 -2.32 -14.03
C ARG A 289 10.57 -3.29 -13.18
N LEU A 290 9.60 -2.81 -12.40
CA LEU A 290 8.69 -3.63 -11.61
C LEU A 290 7.84 -4.54 -12.51
N LEU A 291 7.22 -4.00 -13.56
CA LEU A 291 6.40 -4.77 -14.51
C LEU A 291 7.21 -5.83 -15.28
N ARG A 292 8.51 -5.63 -15.47
CA ARG A 292 9.40 -6.61 -16.11
C ARG A 292 9.90 -7.70 -15.14
N ASN A 293 9.72 -7.52 -13.84
CA ASN A 293 10.14 -8.47 -12.82
C ASN A 293 9.15 -9.65 -12.71
N LYS A 294 9.47 -10.78 -13.36
CA LYS A 294 8.57 -11.95 -13.45
C LYS A 294 8.11 -12.51 -12.09
N PRO A 295 9.00 -12.76 -11.09
CA PRO A 295 8.57 -13.15 -9.74
C PRO A 295 7.59 -12.18 -9.09
N PHE A 296 7.83 -10.87 -9.24
CA PHE A 296 6.95 -9.84 -8.71
C PHE A 296 5.59 -9.84 -9.43
N MET A 297 5.55 -9.97 -10.75
CA MET A 297 4.27 -10.03 -11.48
C MET A 297 3.44 -11.26 -11.13
N LEU A 298 4.08 -12.41 -10.87
CA LEU A 298 3.38 -13.58 -10.33
C LEU A 298 2.80 -13.29 -8.95
N LEU A 299 3.56 -12.60 -8.09
CA LEU A 299 3.07 -12.17 -6.78
C LEU A 299 1.88 -11.21 -6.94
N VAL A 300 1.97 -10.19 -7.79
CA VAL A 300 0.89 -9.22 -8.07
C VAL A 300 -0.40 -9.94 -8.46
N VAL A 301 -0.34 -10.88 -9.41
CA VAL A 301 -1.52 -11.65 -9.83
C VAL A 301 -2.05 -12.53 -8.71
N SER A 302 -1.19 -13.30 -8.03
CA SER A 302 -1.63 -14.16 -6.92
C SER A 302 -2.24 -13.36 -5.77
N TYR A 303 -1.67 -12.19 -5.47
CA TYR A 303 -2.15 -11.28 -4.45
C TYR A 303 -3.51 -10.72 -4.83
N GLY A 304 -3.64 -10.28 -6.07
CA GLY A 304 -4.90 -9.77 -6.59
C GLY A 304 -6.01 -10.82 -6.57
N LEU A 305 -5.70 -12.09 -6.88
CA LEU A 305 -6.67 -13.18 -6.79
C LEU A 305 -7.17 -13.40 -5.36
N ASN A 306 -6.27 -13.44 -4.37
CA ASN A 306 -6.66 -13.65 -2.97
C ASN A 306 -7.46 -12.45 -2.43
N VAL A 307 -6.88 -11.25 -2.51
CA VAL A 307 -7.50 -10.04 -1.94
C VAL A 307 -8.77 -9.64 -2.71
N GLY A 308 -8.80 -9.86 -4.03
CA GLY A 308 -10.03 -9.70 -4.82
C GLY A 308 -11.15 -10.63 -4.36
N CYS A 309 -10.85 -11.88 -4.01
CA CYS A 309 -11.85 -12.78 -3.41
C CYS A 309 -12.35 -12.24 -2.07
N PHE A 310 -11.45 -11.68 -1.25
CA PHE A 310 -11.81 -11.10 0.05
C PHE A 310 -12.75 -9.89 -0.12
N TYR A 311 -12.47 -9.03 -1.10
CA TYR A 311 -13.34 -7.89 -1.44
C TYR A 311 -14.71 -8.33 -1.96
N SER A 312 -14.75 -9.38 -2.78
CA SER A 312 -16.00 -9.96 -3.29
C SER A 312 -16.85 -10.56 -2.16
N ILE A 313 -16.24 -11.38 -1.29
CA ILE A 313 -16.89 -11.94 -0.10
C ILE A 313 -17.40 -10.82 0.80
N SER A 314 -16.58 -9.80 1.05
CA SER A 314 -16.96 -8.69 1.93
C SER A 314 -18.14 -7.88 1.38
N THR A 315 -18.18 -7.67 0.07
CA THR A 315 -19.26 -6.92 -0.59
C THR A 315 -20.56 -7.71 -0.63
N LEU A 316 -20.48 -9.01 -0.96
CA LEU A 316 -21.65 -9.86 -1.17
C LEU A 316 -22.07 -10.63 0.10
N LEU A 317 -21.41 -10.39 1.25
CA LEU A 317 -21.63 -11.14 2.49
C LEU A 317 -23.09 -11.12 2.92
N ASN A 318 -23.73 -9.94 2.90
CA ASN A 318 -25.13 -9.78 3.26
C ASN A 318 -26.03 -10.70 2.42
N ARG A 319 -25.86 -10.72 1.10
CA ARG A 319 -26.64 -11.59 0.21
C ARG A 319 -26.44 -13.06 0.52
N MET A 320 -25.19 -13.48 0.71
CA MET A 320 -24.86 -14.88 1.01
C MET A 320 -25.53 -15.39 2.28
N ILE A 321 -25.53 -14.56 3.33
CA ILE A 321 -26.14 -14.93 4.62
C ILE A 321 -27.66 -14.87 4.54
N ILE A 322 -28.25 -13.79 4.01
CA ILE A 322 -29.71 -13.59 4.00
C ILE A 322 -30.43 -14.60 3.09
N GLU A 323 -29.77 -15.10 2.03
CA GLU A 323 -30.31 -16.19 1.19
C GLU A 323 -30.61 -17.46 2.02
N HIS A 324 -29.78 -17.76 3.03
CA HIS A 324 -29.89 -18.98 3.84
C HIS A 324 -30.51 -18.72 5.23
N TYR A 325 -30.40 -17.50 5.74
CA TYR A 325 -30.88 -17.07 7.04
C TYR A 325 -31.63 -15.73 6.91
N PRO A 326 -32.90 -15.75 6.45
CA PRO A 326 -33.69 -14.53 6.28
C PRO A 326 -33.92 -13.79 7.61
N GLY A 327 -33.77 -12.46 7.62
CA GLY A 327 -33.96 -11.62 8.81
C GLY A 327 -32.78 -11.59 9.79
N GLU A 328 -31.65 -12.18 9.41
CA GLU A 328 -30.44 -12.25 10.24
C GLU A 328 -29.38 -11.20 9.84
N GLU A 329 -29.79 -9.98 9.47
CA GLU A 329 -28.89 -8.91 8.99
C GLU A 329 -27.84 -8.53 10.05
N VAL A 330 -28.24 -8.47 11.32
CA VAL A 330 -27.33 -8.19 12.43
C VAL A 330 -26.30 -9.30 12.59
N ASN A 331 -26.71 -10.56 12.41
CA ASN A 331 -25.80 -11.70 12.48
C ASN A 331 -24.91 -11.80 11.23
N ALA A 332 -25.40 -11.41 10.04
CA ALA A 332 -24.56 -11.25 8.85
C ALA A 332 -23.44 -10.22 9.11
N GLY A 333 -23.77 -9.07 9.71
CA GLY A 333 -22.79 -8.09 10.18
C GLY A 333 -21.79 -8.66 11.18
N ARG A 334 -22.25 -9.42 12.17
CA ARG A 334 -21.36 -10.07 13.16
C ARG A 334 -20.46 -11.15 12.55
N ILE A 335 -20.93 -11.88 11.54
CA ILE A 335 -20.11 -12.84 10.77
C ILE A 335 -19.01 -12.07 10.03
N GLY A 336 -19.35 -10.95 9.37
CA GLY A 336 -18.36 -10.07 8.73
C GLY A 336 -17.33 -9.52 9.71
N LEU A 337 -17.77 -9.06 10.88
CA LEU A 337 -16.87 -8.67 11.97
C LEU A 337 -15.93 -9.81 12.37
N THR A 338 -16.46 -11.03 12.49
CA THR A 338 -15.68 -12.23 12.87
C THR A 338 -14.59 -12.54 11.84
N ILE A 339 -14.92 -12.47 10.53
CA ILE A 339 -13.95 -12.63 9.43
C ILE A 339 -12.78 -11.65 9.61
N VAL A 340 -13.09 -10.38 9.84
CA VAL A 340 -12.07 -9.33 9.90
C VAL A 340 -11.25 -9.39 11.18
N VAL A 341 -11.88 -9.60 12.33
CA VAL A 341 -11.17 -9.68 13.63
C VAL A 341 -10.27 -10.91 13.69
N ALA A 342 -10.77 -12.08 13.26
CA ALA A 342 -9.94 -13.27 13.12
C ALA A 342 -8.79 -13.02 12.12
N GLY A 343 -9.10 -12.30 11.04
CA GLY A 343 -8.12 -11.86 10.05
C GLY A 343 -6.99 -11.00 10.61
N MET A 344 -7.32 -10.00 11.43
CA MET A 344 -6.31 -9.17 12.10
C MET A 344 -5.39 -10.00 13.01
N ALA A 345 -5.94 -10.98 13.73
CA ALA A 345 -5.14 -11.91 14.52
C ALA A 345 -4.22 -12.77 13.63
N GLY A 346 -4.74 -13.27 12.50
CA GLY A 346 -3.97 -14.02 11.51
C GLY A 346 -2.83 -13.21 10.90
N SER A 347 -3.07 -11.93 10.58
CA SER A 347 -2.06 -10.99 10.09
C SER A 347 -0.93 -10.79 11.10
N LEU A 348 -1.25 -10.59 12.37
CA LEU A 348 -0.25 -10.40 13.44
C LEU A 348 0.59 -11.67 13.66
N ILE A 349 -0.07 -12.83 13.77
CA ILE A 349 0.62 -14.10 13.99
C ILE A 349 1.53 -14.44 12.81
N SER A 350 1.04 -14.24 11.58
CA SER A 350 1.82 -14.51 10.37
C SER A 350 3.00 -13.56 10.22
N GLY A 351 2.84 -12.29 10.59
CA GLY A 351 3.93 -11.31 10.64
C GLY A 351 5.02 -11.70 11.65
N ILE A 352 4.65 -11.98 12.90
CA ILE A 352 5.59 -12.42 13.95
C ILE A 352 6.31 -13.72 13.53
N TRP A 353 5.58 -14.65 12.92
CA TRP A 353 6.15 -15.89 12.41
C TRP A 353 7.18 -15.62 11.32
N LEU A 354 6.88 -14.70 10.39
CA LEU A 354 7.73 -14.36 9.27
C LEU A 354 8.98 -13.58 9.68
N ASP A 355 8.87 -12.68 10.66
CA ASP A 355 10.02 -11.98 11.25
C ASP A 355 11.06 -12.96 11.82
N LYS A 356 10.58 -14.05 12.46
CA LYS A 356 11.45 -15.08 13.04
C LYS A 356 12.00 -16.05 12.00
N THR A 357 11.14 -16.56 11.13
CA THR A 357 11.49 -17.67 10.22
C THR A 357 12.11 -17.20 8.92
N LYS A 358 11.79 -15.97 8.46
CA LYS A 358 12.22 -15.40 7.18
C LYS A 358 11.83 -16.25 5.96
N THR A 359 10.87 -17.17 6.11
CA THR A 359 10.42 -18.09 5.05
C THR A 359 9.23 -17.54 4.25
N TYR A 360 9.41 -16.35 3.66
CA TYR A 360 8.35 -15.60 2.94
C TYR A 360 7.52 -16.46 1.98
N LYS A 361 8.18 -17.19 1.07
CA LYS A 361 7.49 -18.03 0.08
C LYS A 361 6.65 -19.15 0.72
N GLN A 362 7.23 -19.89 1.67
CA GLN A 362 6.58 -21.07 2.24
C GLN A 362 5.38 -20.66 3.10
N THR A 363 5.55 -19.63 3.93
CA THR A 363 4.46 -19.07 4.75
C THR A 363 3.33 -18.54 3.87
N THR A 364 3.66 -17.77 2.82
CA THR A 364 2.68 -17.24 1.87
C THR A 364 1.88 -18.37 1.21
N LEU A 365 2.55 -19.43 0.74
CA LEU A 365 1.90 -20.57 0.11
C LEU A 365 1.01 -21.34 1.10
N ALA A 366 1.49 -21.59 2.32
CA ALA A 366 0.72 -22.30 3.34
C ALA A 366 -0.56 -21.53 3.72
N VAL A 367 -0.45 -20.22 3.97
CA VAL A 367 -1.60 -19.37 4.28
C VAL A 367 -2.59 -19.32 3.12
N TYR A 368 -2.10 -19.30 1.87
CA TYR A 368 -2.97 -19.35 0.70
C TYR A 368 -3.76 -20.67 0.63
N LEU A 369 -3.09 -21.83 0.77
CA LEU A 369 -3.75 -23.14 0.78
C LEU A 369 -4.77 -23.26 1.92
N LEU A 370 -4.45 -22.74 3.10
CA LEU A 370 -5.37 -22.72 4.24
C LEU A 370 -6.57 -21.79 3.98
N SER A 371 -6.38 -20.69 3.25
CA SER A 371 -7.49 -19.83 2.80
C SER A 371 -8.41 -20.57 1.82
N LEU A 372 -7.85 -21.35 0.88
CA LEU A 372 -8.63 -22.18 -0.03
C LEU A 372 -9.44 -23.25 0.72
N ILE A 373 -8.80 -23.96 1.66
CA ILE A 373 -9.49 -24.95 2.51
C ILE A 373 -10.59 -24.27 3.33
N GLY A 374 -10.28 -23.13 3.95
CA GLY A 374 -11.25 -22.32 4.68
C GLY A 374 -12.45 -21.92 3.83
N MET A 375 -12.22 -21.55 2.57
CA MET A 375 -13.29 -21.18 1.64
C MET A 375 -14.17 -22.38 1.28
N LEU A 376 -13.59 -23.54 1.02
CA LEU A 376 -14.34 -24.78 0.78
C LEU A 376 -15.18 -25.16 2.01
N VAL A 377 -14.57 -25.17 3.19
CA VAL A 377 -15.26 -25.48 4.45
C VAL A 377 -16.40 -24.48 4.71
N TYR A 378 -16.17 -23.18 4.54
CA TYR A 378 -17.21 -22.16 4.63
C TYR A 378 -18.37 -22.44 3.64
N THR A 379 -18.05 -22.77 2.40
CA THR A 379 -19.04 -23.06 1.34
C THR A 379 -19.94 -24.24 1.69
N PHE A 380 -19.36 -25.36 2.16
CA PHE A 380 -20.12 -26.56 2.50
C PHE A 380 -20.86 -26.46 3.84
N THR A 381 -20.51 -25.51 4.69
CA THR A 381 -21.13 -25.35 6.01
C THR A 381 -22.22 -24.29 6.07
N LEU A 382 -22.24 -23.36 5.11
CA LEU A 382 -23.17 -22.23 5.07
C LEU A 382 -24.65 -22.68 5.04
N ASN A 383 -24.95 -23.78 4.36
CA ASN A 383 -26.31 -24.32 4.18
C ASN A 383 -26.75 -25.33 5.26
N LEU A 384 -25.93 -25.59 6.30
CA LEU A 384 -26.25 -26.58 7.34
C LEU A 384 -27.32 -26.13 8.35
N GLY A 385 -27.79 -24.89 8.26
CA GLY A 385 -28.82 -24.34 9.17
C GLY A 385 -28.32 -24.02 10.59
N HIS A 386 -27.03 -24.19 10.86
CA HIS A 386 -26.43 -23.89 12.16
C HIS A 386 -25.55 -22.64 12.10
N LEU A 387 -26.13 -21.50 12.51
CA LEU A 387 -25.50 -20.18 12.41
C LEU A 387 -24.14 -20.10 13.17
N TRP A 388 -24.01 -20.79 14.31
CA TRP A 388 -22.74 -20.86 15.04
C TRP A 388 -21.61 -21.52 14.22
N VAL A 389 -21.92 -22.48 13.35
CA VAL A 389 -20.92 -23.13 12.48
C VAL A 389 -20.40 -22.10 11.48
N VAL A 390 -21.29 -21.27 10.93
CA VAL A 390 -20.93 -20.20 10.00
C VAL A 390 -19.97 -19.19 10.65
N PHE A 391 -20.19 -18.83 11.92
CA PHE A 391 -19.24 -18.00 12.67
C PHE A 391 -17.84 -18.60 12.75
N VAL A 392 -17.74 -19.89 13.08
CA VAL A 392 -16.45 -20.59 13.21
C VAL A 392 -15.76 -20.69 11.85
N THR A 393 -16.47 -21.11 10.81
CA THR A 393 -15.88 -21.32 9.49
C THR A 393 -15.53 -20.01 8.79
N ALA A 394 -16.34 -18.96 8.95
CA ALA A 394 -16.04 -17.61 8.50
C ALA A 394 -14.83 -17.02 9.24
N GLY A 395 -14.72 -17.26 10.56
CA GLY A 395 -13.55 -16.86 11.34
C GLY A 395 -12.26 -17.52 10.84
N ILE A 396 -12.29 -18.84 10.58
CA ILE A 396 -11.14 -19.58 10.03
C ILE A 396 -10.76 -19.05 8.64
N LEU A 397 -11.75 -18.84 7.76
CA LEU A 397 -11.53 -18.26 6.44
C LEU A 397 -10.89 -16.87 6.56
N GLY A 398 -11.46 -16.00 7.40
CA GLY A 398 -10.97 -14.65 7.63
C GLY A 398 -9.55 -14.60 8.17
N PHE A 399 -9.21 -15.48 9.13
CA PHE A 399 -7.89 -15.61 9.73
C PHE A 399 -6.80 -15.80 8.67
N PHE A 400 -6.96 -16.76 7.77
CA PHE A 400 -5.96 -17.04 6.75
C PHE A 400 -6.01 -16.05 5.59
N MET A 401 -7.20 -15.70 5.12
CA MET A 401 -7.39 -14.85 3.95
C MET A 401 -6.94 -13.41 4.21
N THR A 402 -7.28 -12.84 5.37
CA THR A 402 -6.80 -11.50 5.74
C THR A 402 -5.34 -11.54 6.19
N GLY A 403 -4.92 -12.65 6.82
CA GLY A 403 -3.52 -12.87 7.22
C GLY A 403 -2.54 -12.75 6.06
N TYR A 404 -3.00 -13.03 4.84
CA TYR A 404 -2.23 -12.92 3.61
C TYR A 404 -1.86 -11.48 3.20
N LEU A 405 -2.65 -10.46 3.56
CA LEU A 405 -2.42 -9.06 3.13
C LEU A 405 -1.02 -8.53 3.50
N PRO A 406 -0.60 -8.52 4.78
CA PRO A 406 0.73 -8.03 5.16
C PRO A 406 1.86 -8.90 4.59
N LEU A 407 1.65 -10.22 4.50
CA LEU A 407 2.64 -11.14 3.91
C LEU A 407 2.92 -10.78 2.45
N GLY A 408 1.89 -10.42 1.69
CA GLY A 408 2.02 -9.95 0.31
C GLY A 408 2.87 -8.69 0.19
N PHE A 409 2.67 -7.71 1.07
CA PHE A 409 3.48 -6.48 1.06
C PHE A 409 4.94 -6.74 1.45
N GLU A 410 5.20 -7.52 2.49
CA GLU A 410 6.58 -7.83 2.88
C GLU A 410 7.31 -8.63 1.80
N PHE A 411 6.63 -9.61 1.20
CA PHE A 411 7.21 -10.40 0.12
C PHE A 411 7.45 -9.55 -1.14
N ALA A 412 6.56 -8.60 -1.43
CA ALA A 412 6.74 -7.65 -2.52
C ALA A 412 7.97 -6.77 -2.31
N VAL A 413 8.18 -6.21 -1.12
CA VAL A 413 9.37 -5.41 -0.78
C VAL A 413 10.66 -6.22 -0.99
N GLU A 414 10.66 -7.47 -0.56
CA GLU A 414 11.82 -8.36 -0.68
C GLU A 414 12.16 -8.71 -2.15
N LEU A 415 11.16 -8.86 -3.02
CA LEU A 415 11.34 -9.15 -4.45
C LEU A 415 11.70 -7.91 -5.28
N THR A 416 11.36 -6.72 -4.81
CA THR A 416 11.44 -5.46 -5.58
C THR A 416 12.55 -4.53 -5.15
N TYR A 417 13.29 -4.83 -4.08
CA TYR A 417 14.45 -4.05 -3.67
C TYR A 417 15.44 -3.81 -4.84
N PRO A 418 15.94 -2.57 -5.06
CA PRO A 418 15.80 -1.33 -4.25
C PRO A 418 14.71 -0.34 -4.74
N GLU A 419 13.61 -0.83 -5.34
CA GLU A 419 12.51 0.04 -5.80
C GLU A 419 11.66 0.58 -4.62
N SER A 420 10.93 1.68 -4.87
CA SER A 420 10.04 2.32 -3.88
C SER A 420 8.96 1.35 -3.36
N GLU A 421 8.88 1.21 -2.03
CA GLU A 421 7.85 0.38 -1.36
C GLU A 421 6.43 0.86 -1.67
N GLY A 422 6.24 2.17 -1.85
CA GLY A 422 4.95 2.77 -2.22
C GLY A 422 4.48 2.32 -3.61
N THR A 423 5.38 2.30 -4.60
CA THR A 423 5.04 1.87 -5.97
C THR A 423 4.71 0.39 -6.04
N SER A 424 5.50 -0.45 -5.34
CA SER A 424 5.29 -1.91 -5.27
C SER A 424 3.95 -2.26 -4.63
N SER A 425 3.65 -1.69 -3.45
CA SER A 425 2.37 -1.87 -2.76
C SER A 425 1.18 -1.28 -3.53
N GLY A 426 1.38 -0.16 -4.24
CA GLY A 426 0.38 0.43 -5.14
C GLY A 426 -0.06 -0.54 -6.26
N LEU A 427 0.90 -1.22 -6.89
CA LEU A 427 0.63 -2.22 -7.94
C LEU A 427 -0.07 -3.47 -7.40
N LEU A 428 0.31 -3.96 -6.21
CA LEU A 428 -0.39 -5.07 -5.55
C LEU A 428 -1.86 -4.74 -5.32
N ASN A 429 -2.14 -3.57 -4.74
CA ASN A 429 -3.50 -3.10 -4.52
C ASN A 429 -4.25 -2.89 -5.84
N CYS A 430 -3.61 -2.35 -6.88
CA CYS A 430 -4.24 -2.20 -8.19
C CYS A 430 -4.74 -3.55 -8.74
N SER A 431 -3.93 -4.61 -8.62
CA SER A 431 -4.36 -5.95 -9.01
C SER A 431 -5.52 -6.47 -8.15
N ALA A 432 -5.50 -6.24 -6.84
CA ALA A 432 -6.62 -6.60 -5.96
C ALA A 432 -7.92 -5.90 -6.34
N GLN A 433 -7.88 -4.63 -6.75
CA GLN A 433 -9.05 -3.90 -7.21
C GLN A 433 -9.60 -4.45 -8.53
N ILE A 434 -8.73 -4.77 -9.49
CA ILE A 434 -9.15 -5.37 -10.78
C ILE A 434 -9.88 -6.69 -10.55
N PHE A 435 -9.28 -7.60 -9.78
CA PHE A 435 -9.92 -8.88 -9.46
C PHE A 435 -11.14 -8.71 -8.57
N GLY A 436 -11.15 -7.73 -7.65
CA GLY A 436 -12.33 -7.38 -6.85
C GLY A 436 -13.54 -7.03 -7.72
N ILE A 437 -13.37 -6.23 -8.78
CA ILE A 437 -14.46 -5.93 -9.74
C ILE A 437 -14.92 -7.20 -10.45
N ILE A 438 -13.96 -7.95 -11.05
CA ILE A 438 -14.26 -9.16 -11.83
C ILE A 438 -15.04 -10.17 -10.98
N PHE A 439 -14.58 -10.41 -9.75
CA PHE A 439 -15.19 -11.38 -8.85
C PHE A 439 -16.52 -10.90 -8.29
N THR A 440 -16.64 -9.63 -7.89
CA THR A 440 -17.92 -9.13 -7.36
C THR A 440 -19.02 -9.20 -8.43
N ILE A 441 -18.73 -8.84 -9.69
CA ILE A 441 -19.71 -8.95 -10.80
C ILE A 441 -20.02 -10.42 -11.11
N SER A 442 -18.98 -11.24 -11.28
CA SER A 442 -19.15 -12.63 -11.70
C SER A 442 -19.86 -13.45 -10.62
N GLN A 443 -19.41 -13.33 -9.37
CA GLN A 443 -20.02 -13.99 -8.23
C GLN A 443 -21.44 -13.49 -8.02
N GLY A 444 -21.70 -12.18 -8.06
CA GLY A 444 -23.06 -11.63 -7.93
C GLY A 444 -24.05 -12.26 -8.92
N LYS A 445 -23.69 -12.27 -10.21
CA LYS A 445 -24.51 -12.93 -11.26
C LYS A 445 -24.68 -14.42 -11.07
N ILE A 446 -23.65 -15.11 -10.55
CA ILE A 446 -23.71 -16.54 -10.28
C ILE A 446 -24.64 -16.81 -9.09
N ILE A 447 -24.58 -15.99 -8.04
CA ILE A 447 -25.47 -16.08 -6.87
C ILE A 447 -26.92 -15.91 -7.32
N ASP A 448 -27.22 -14.88 -8.11
CA ASP A 448 -28.58 -14.60 -8.57
C ASP A 448 -29.19 -15.75 -9.40
N ARG A 449 -28.35 -16.51 -10.14
CA ARG A 449 -28.82 -17.57 -11.06
C ARG A 449 -28.74 -18.98 -10.48
N TRP A 450 -27.71 -19.27 -9.70
CA TRP A 450 -27.36 -20.63 -9.23
C TRP A 450 -27.14 -20.71 -7.71
N GLY A 451 -27.35 -19.62 -6.97
CA GLY A 451 -27.26 -19.55 -5.51
C GLY A 451 -25.84 -19.37 -4.98
N THR A 452 -25.74 -19.11 -3.67
CA THR A 452 -24.46 -18.86 -2.97
C THR A 452 -23.43 -19.98 -3.12
N PHE A 453 -23.87 -21.25 -3.16
CA PHE A 453 -22.96 -22.39 -3.29
C PHE A 453 -22.10 -22.28 -4.56
N ALA A 454 -22.73 -22.05 -5.72
CA ALA A 454 -22.03 -21.91 -6.99
C ALA A 454 -21.09 -20.70 -7.00
N GLY A 455 -21.54 -19.58 -6.42
CA GLY A 455 -20.73 -18.36 -6.30
C GLY A 455 -19.45 -18.58 -5.48
N ASN A 456 -19.54 -19.34 -4.40
CA ASN A 456 -18.39 -19.63 -3.55
C ASN A 456 -17.42 -20.65 -4.19
N ILE A 457 -17.94 -21.65 -4.91
CA ILE A 457 -17.09 -22.56 -5.71
C ILE A 457 -16.31 -21.79 -6.78
N PHE A 458 -16.93 -20.81 -7.43
CA PHE A 458 -16.26 -19.91 -8.37
C PHE A 458 -15.04 -19.22 -7.73
N LEU A 459 -15.20 -18.63 -6.54
CA LEU A 459 -14.07 -18.04 -5.80
C LEU A 459 -13.03 -19.10 -5.39
N GLY A 460 -13.47 -20.29 -4.97
CA GLY A 460 -12.57 -21.40 -4.64
C GLY A 460 -11.66 -21.81 -5.79
N ILE A 461 -12.17 -21.83 -7.03
CA ILE A 461 -11.36 -22.12 -8.23
C ILE A 461 -10.27 -21.06 -8.42
N PHE A 462 -10.59 -19.77 -8.27
CA PHE A 462 -9.59 -18.70 -8.40
C PHE A 462 -8.58 -18.69 -7.26
N LEU A 463 -8.97 -19.06 -6.03
CA LEU A 463 -8.04 -19.29 -4.93
C LEU A 463 -7.10 -20.47 -5.20
N LEU A 464 -7.58 -21.54 -5.84
CA LEU A 464 -6.72 -22.65 -6.27
C LEU A 464 -5.72 -22.19 -7.33
N ILE A 465 -6.16 -21.43 -8.34
CA ILE A 465 -5.28 -20.86 -9.37
C ILE A 465 -4.19 -19.98 -8.71
N GLY A 466 -4.58 -19.09 -7.80
CA GLY A 466 -3.62 -18.23 -7.10
C GLY A 466 -2.65 -19.00 -6.20
N SER A 467 -3.09 -20.10 -5.58
CA SER A 467 -2.22 -21.00 -4.81
C SER A 467 -1.16 -21.64 -5.70
N LEU A 468 -1.55 -22.12 -6.89
CA LEU A 468 -0.61 -22.69 -7.87
C LEU A 468 0.39 -21.64 -8.36
N LEU A 469 -0.08 -20.43 -8.69
CA LEU A 469 0.79 -19.32 -9.10
C LEU A 469 1.80 -18.96 -8.01
N THR A 470 1.37 -18.93 -6.74
CA THR A 470 2.25 -18.67 -5.59
C THR A 470 3.37 -19.72 -5.49
N GLY A 471 3.08 -21.00 -5.80
CA GLY A 471 4.07 -22.08 -5.85
C GLY A 471 5.20 -21.84 -6.87
N PHE A 472 4.87 -21.23 -8.01
CA PHE A 472 5.84 -20.93 -9.07
C PHE A 472 6.70 -19.69 -8.83
N ILE A 473 6.41 -18.88 -7.79
CA ILE A 473 7.22 -17.71 -7.47
C ILE A 473 8.62 -18.18 -7.03
N LYS A 474 9.67 -17.71 -7.71
CA LYS A 474 11.05 -17.94 -7.28
C LYS A 474 11.35 -17.04 -6.08
N SER A 475 11.82 -17.65 -4.97
CA SER A 475 12.22 -16.94 -3.76
C SER A 475 13.63 -16.37 -3.93
N ASP A 476 13.75 -15.24 -4.64
CA ASP A 476 14.99 -14.45 -4.66
C ASP A 476 14.89 -13.33 -3.62
N LEU A 477 15.43 -13.57 -2.43
CA LEU A 477 15.44 -12.62 -1.31
C LEU A 477 16.50 -11.54 -1.54
N ARG A 478 16.17 -10.50 -2.32
CA ARG A 478 17.14 -9.50 -2.79
C ARG A 478 17.60 -8.56 -1.69
N ARG A 479 16.71 -8.17 -0.78
CA ARG A 479 17.04 -7.26 0.32
C ARG A 479 17.91 -7.96 1.36
N GLN A 480 17.64 -9.23 1.66
CA GLN A 480 18.51 -10.03 2.53
C GLN A 480 19.91 -10.19 1.94
N LYS A 481 20.02 -10.47 0.64
CA LYS A 481 21.30 -10.55 -0.07
C LYS A 481 22.07 -9.21 0.01
N ALA A 482 21.38 -8.08 -0.16
CA ALA A 482 21.98 -6.75 -0.05
C ALA A 482 22.47 -6.42 1.38
N ASN A 483 21.69 -6.75 2.41
CA ASN A 483 22.08 -6.54 3.81
C ASN A 483 23.29 -7.40 4.21
N LEU A 484 23.36 -8.64 3.73
CA LEU A 484 24.53 -9.51 3.94
C LEU A 484 25.78 -8.94 3.27
N GLN A 485 25.66 -8.44 2.04
CA GLN A 485 26.78 -7.80 1.33
C GLN A 485 27.26 -6.53 2.05
N GLN A 486 26.35 -5.69 2.58
CA GLN A 486 26.74 -4.51 3.35
C GLN A 486 27.42 -4.87 4.67
N ALA A 487 26.93 -5.90 5.37
CA ALA A 487 27.57 -6.40 6.59
C ALA A 487 28.98 -6.95 6.29
N GLU A 488 29.16 -7.65 5.18
CA GLU A 488 30.46 -8.18 4.74
C GLU A 488 31.45 -7.06 4.37
N VAL A 489 30.99 -5.99 3.70
CA VAL A 489 31.82 -4.81 3.41
C VAL A 489 32.22 -4.06 4.70
N GLN A 490 31.33 -4.01 5.69
CA GLN A 490 31.61 -3.42 7.00
C GLN A 490 32.54 -4.26 7.88
N THR A 491 32.53 -5.59 7.76
CA THR A 491 33.44 -6.48 8.53
C THR A 491 34.83 -6.63 7.90
N VAL A 492 34.97 -6.37 6.60
CA VAL A 492 36.29 -6.32 5.94
C VAL A 492 37.01 -4.98 6.19
N SER A 493 36.26 -3.91 6.49
CA SER A 493 36.81 -2.57 6.75
C SER A 493 37.37 -2.25 8.16
N PRO A 494 37.28 -3.06 9.24
CA PRO A 494 37.93 -2.76 10.53
C PRO A 494 39.18 -3.62 10.81
N ALA A 495 39.60 -4.50 9.89
CA ALA A 495 40.74 -5.41 10.12
C ALA A 495 42.08 -4.90 9.56
N GLY A 496 42.13 -3.69 8.99
CA GLY A 496 43.34 -3.14 8.36
C GLY A 496 44.13 -2.13 9.21
N SER A 497 43.68 -1.76 10.41
CA SER A 497 44.26 -0.65 11.17
C SER A 497 44.48 -0.95 12.66
N VAL A 498 45.04 -2.13 12.98
CA VAL A 498 45.60 -2.38 14.31
C VAL A 498 47.02 -2.95 14.19
N SER A 499 47.97 -2.09 14.57
CA SER A 499 49.31 -2.37 15.10
C SER A 499 50.35 -3.08 14.22
N SER A 500 51.17 -2.29 13.53
CA SER A 500 52.62 -2.48 13.54
C SER A 500 53.25 -1.24 14.17
N VAL A 501 53.23 -1.18 15.50
CA VAL A 501 54.07 -0.24 16.27
C VAL A 501 55.51 -0.66 16.01
N GLN A 502 56.22 0.11 15.19
CA GLN A 502 57.66 0.00 15.01
C GLN A 502 58.33 0.53 16.29
N ASP A 503 59.04 -0.36 16.97
CA ASP A 503 60.02 -0.05 18.02
C ASP A 503 61.06 0.95 17.50
N TYR A 504 61.05 2.17 18.03
CA TYR A 504 62.21 3.06 18.03
C TYR A 504 62.65 3.24 19.48
N GLY A 505 63.47 2.30 19.97
CA GLY A 505 64.18 2.41 21.24
C GLY A 505 65.46 3.23 21.07
N ALA A 506 65.43 4.48 21.52
CA ALA A 506 66.60 5.34 21.64
C ALA A 506 67.55 4.85 22.75
N THR A 507 68.84 4.94 22.45
CA THR A 507 69.98 4.76 23.35
C THR A 507 69.98 5.75 24.51
N ALA A 508 70.24 5.25 25.73
CA ALA A 508 70.79 6.04 26.83
C ALA A 508 71.74 5.18 27.67
N CYS A 509 73.00 5.63 27.78
CA CYS A 509 74.05 5.06 28.61
C CYS A 509 73.87 5.40 30.11
N SER A 510 74.07 4.40 30.97
CA SER A 510 74.75 4.42 32.29
C SER A 510 74.58 2.99 32.84
N GLY A 511 75.53 2.22 33.36
CA GLY A 511 76.81 2.51 33.99
C GLY A 511 76.82 1.69 35.29
N GLN A 512 77.36 0.47 35.30
CA GLN A 512 77.86 -0.22 36.49
C GLN A 512 78.67 -1.49 36.13
N SER A 513 79.85 -1.55 36.75
CA SER A 513 80.95 -2.55 36.75
C SER A 513 81.67 -2.83 35.44
#